data_AF-A0A174IWC3-F1
#
_entry.id   AF-A0A174IWC3-F1
#
_cell.length_a   1.000
_cell.length_b   1.000
_cell.length_c   1.000
_cell.angle_alpha   90.00
_cell.angle_beta   90.00
_cell.angle_gamma   90.00
#
_symmetry.space_group_name_H-M   'P 1'
#
loop_
_entity.id
_entity.type
_entity.pdbx_description
1 polymer ?
#
loop_
_entity_poly.entity_id
_entity_poly.type
_entity_poly.pdbx_seq_one_letter_code
_entity_poly.pdbx_strand_id
1 'polypeptide(L)'
;MNKDRKRVLIIGNGFDLCLGRKTSYKDFCQSEFCPKDYPSPLIKHLNDKWNDNLDAVKWYDLENELYNYYIRIKNNNGQIIDLYNDKERNVLEQIQANGPVTDSYECIKSNVDIVNNLLKNGILILPRFSCYISFSHEDILNPPIERDQKALQLIKNGLIQYLIKVQQETINENSIAAIVARAFMQNKSNDQIVIYSFNYTSFSEVAPNSSFAMEFNDTINYVHGCILDRNIILGTKDEKIIHNYDFIQKSFDSQYNPPAMVYDLMDADDITIFGHSLGINDSQYFKAFFERQSSSTNPQKKNITIFTKDAKSEIEIKRSLQEMTNWNLTSLYGLNNLQIIKTDECVNNPTLLRKYIKMYVDNEEDIDSIIHI
;
A
#
# COMPACT_ATOMS: atom_id res chain seq x y z
N MET A 1 7.37 32.51 -26.47
CA MET A 1 7.99 32.21 -25.16
C MET A 1 7.24 31.03 -24.60
N ASN A 2 7.89 29.88 -24.40
CA ASN A 2 7.26 28.80 -23.65
C ASN A 2 7.02 29.32 -22.22
N LYS A 3 5.75 29.28 -21.79
CA LYS A 3 5.37 29.60 -20.41
C LYS A 3 6.03 28.56 -19.52
N ASP A 4 6.75 28.97 -18.49
CA ASP A 4 7.28 28.06 -17.46
C ASP A 4 6.11 27.23 -16.91
N ARG A 5 6.21 25.89 -16.96
CA ARG A 5 5.16 25.00 -16.48
C ARG A 5 5.56 24.29 -15.20
N LYS A 6 4.58 24.05 -14.35
CA LYS A 6 4.73 23.14 -13.21
C LYS A 6 4.14 21.78 -13.57
N ARG A 7 4.95 20.74 -13.45
CA ARG A 7 4.62 19.35 -13.76
C ARG A 7 4.63 18.54 -12.48
N VAL A 8 3.56 17.78 -12.24
CA VAL A 8 3.45 16.89 -11.07
C VAL A 8 3.29 15.44 -11.53
N LEU A 9 4.16 14.56 -11.07
CA LEU A 9 4.05 13.12 -11.23
C LEU A 9 3.70 12.48 -9.89
N ILE A 10 2.63 11.68 -9.88
CA ILE A 10 2.20 10.88 -8.75
C ILE A 10 2.44 9.42 -9.09
N ILE A 11 3.20 8.72 -8.25
CA ILE A 11 3.58 7.33 -8.42
C ILE A 11 2.83 6.50 -7.37
N GLY A 12 2.10 5.47 -7.82
CA GLY A 12 1.51 4.45 -6.97
C GLY A 12 2.02 3.05 -7.32
N ASN A 13 1.52 2.02 -6.62
CA ASN A 13 2.13 0.68 -6.66
C ASN A 13 2.13 0.05 -8.05
N GLY A 14 1.18 0.42 -8.92
CA GLY A 14 1.16 -0.01 -10.32
C GLY A 14 2.41 0.41 -11.11
N PHE A 15 3.14 1.43 -10.67
CA PHE A 15 4.43 1.81 -11.25
C PHE A 15 5.50 0.75 -10.99
N ASP A 16 5.70 0.36 -9.73
CA ASP A 16 6.66 -0.69 -9.33
C ASP A 16 6.32 -2.03 -10.00
N LEU A 17 5.03 -2.38 -10.04
CA LEU A 17 4.56 -3.57 -10.76
C LEU A 17 4.85 -3.52 -12.26
N CYS A 18 4.72 -2.35 -12.88
CA CYS A 18 5.02 -2.16 -14.30
C CYS A 18 6.53 -2.23 -14.58
N LEU A 19 7.36 -1.76 -13.65
CA LEU A 19 8.82 -2.00 -13.65
C LEU A 19 9.18 -3.49 -13.46
N GLY A 20 8.22 -4.36 -13.13
CA GLY A 20 8.44 -5.78 -12.89
C GLY A 20 8.81 -6.15 -11.46
N ARG A 21 8.75 -5.19 -10.50
CA ARG A 21 8.98 -5.49 -9.09
C ARG A 21 7.80 -6.24 -8.50
N LYS A 22 8.09 -7.19 -7.60
CA LYS A 22 7.08 -7.95 -6.86
C LYS A 22 6.59 -7.18 -5.63
N THR A 23 5.91 -6.06 -5.86
CA THR A 23 5.41 -5.18 -4.77
C THR A 23 3.92 -5.34 -4.54
N SER A 24 3.29 -6.40 -5.06
CA SER A 24 1.87 -6.63 -4.79
C SER A 24 1.66 -7.07 -3.34
N TYR A 25 0.48 -6.81 -2.80
CA TYR A 25 0.11 -7.31 -1.48
C TYR A 25 0.20 -8.84 -1.42
N LYS A 26 -0.20 -9.54 -2.48
CA LYS A 26 -0.07 -10.98 -2.63
C LYS A 26 1.38 -11.44 -2.44
N ASP A 27 2.32 -10.81 -3.15
CA ASP A 27 3.72 -11.23 -3.11
C ASP A 27 4.33 -11.04 -1.70
N PHE A 28 4.00 -9.92 -1.04
CA PHE A 28 4.37 -9.71 0.37
C PHE A 28 3.75 -10.77 1.28
N CYS A 29 2.44 -10.97 1.17
CA CYS A 29 1.69 -11.93 1.98
C CYS A 29 2.28 -13.34 1.82
N GLN A 30 2.62 -13.77 0.61
CA GLN A 30 3.23 -15.09 0.36
C GLN A 30 4.71 -15.20 0.76
N SER A 31 5.37 -14.10 1.13
CA SER A 31 6.75 -14.10 1.57
C SER A 31 6.92 -14.57 3.02
N GLU A 32 8.14 -14.98 3.36
CA GLU A 32 8.56 -15.33 4.73
C GLU A 32 8.51 -14.15 5.73
N PHE A 33 8.42 -12.92 5.22
CA PHE A 33 8.42 -11.70 6.04
C PHE A 33 7.03 -11.32 6.56
N CYS A 34 5.96 -11.89 5.99
CA CYS A 34 4.60 -11.61 6.45
C CYS A 34 4.32 -12.39 7.75
N PRO A 35 3.90 -11.74 8.86
CA PRO A 35 3.70 -12.39 10.16
C PRO A 35 2.37 -13.16 10.25
N LYS A 36 2.12 -14.07 9.30
CA LYS A 36 0.85 -14.81 9.16
C LYS A 36 0.50 -15.70 10.34
N ASP A 37 1.53 -16.20 11.02
CA ASP A 37 1.39 -17.13 12.14
C ASP A 37 1.44 -16.41 13.50
N TYR A 38 1.59 -15.08 13.51
CA TYR A 38 1.61 -14.31 14.74
C TYR A 38 0.22 -14.34 15.40
N PRO A 39 0.11 -14.71 16.69
CA PRO A 39 -1.16 -15.09 17.27
C PRO A 39 -1.92 -13.85 17.78
N SER A 40 -2.44 -13.05 16.84
CA SER A 40 -3.34 -11.94 17.14
C SER A 40 -4.71 -12.12 16.47
N PRO A 41 -5.81 -11.64 17.10
CA PRO A 41 -7.12 -11.60 16.47
C PRO A 41 -7.17 -10.84 15.14
N LEU A 42 -6.39 -9.75 15.01
CA LEU A 42 -6.22 -9.03 13.75
C LEU A 42 -5.60 -9.92 12.66
N ILE A 43 -4.50 -10.63 12.93
CA ILE A 43 -3.87 -11.53 11.95
C ILE A 43 -4.83 -12.63 11.51
N LYS A 44 -5.52 -13.26 12.47
CA LYS A 44 -6.56 -14.25 12.17
C LYS A 44 -7.64 -13.66 11.25
N HIS A 45 -8.12 -12.45 11.56
CA HIS A 45 -9.12 -11.78 10.72
C HIS A 45 -8.64 -11.54 9.29
N LEU A 46 -7.40 -11.05 9.11
CA LEU A 46 -6.82 -10.79 7.79
C LEU A 46 -6.61 -12.09 7.00
N ASN A 47 -6.14 -13.16 7.65
CA ASN A 47 -5.99 -14.48 7.04
C ASN A 47 -7.33 -15.05 6.59
N ASP A 48 -8.35 -15.01 7.46
CA ASP A 48 -9.69 -15.51 7.17
C ASP A 48 -10.35 -14.73 6.02
N LYS A 49 -10.09 -13.41 5.93
CA LYS A 49 -10.74 -12.53 4.95
C LYS A 49 -10.36 -12.85 3.50
N TRP A 50 -9.12 -13.25 3.24
CA TRP A 50 -8.59 -13.39 1.87
C TRP A 50 -8.11 -14.78 1.51
N ASN A 51 -8.46 -15.80 2.31
CA ASN A 51 -8.01 -17.18 2.13
C ASN A 51 -8.18 -17.71 0.70
N ASP A 52 -9.25 -17.30 0.00
CA ASP A 52 -9.59 -17.84 -1.33
C ASP A 52 -9.37 -16.85 -2.51
N ASN A 53 -8.94 -15.61 -2.26
CA ASN A 53 -8.89 -14.58 -3.33
C ASN A 53 -7.77 -13.54 -3.16
N LEU A 54 -6.61 -13.98 -2.67
CA LEU A 54 -5.45 -13.10 -2.45
C LEU A 54 -4.99 -12.35 -3.72
N ASP A 55 -5.21 -12.94 -4.90
CA ASP A 55 -4.81 -12.39 -6.21
C ASP A 55 -5.49 -11.06 -6.57
N ALA A 56 -6.69 -10.82 -6.03
CA ALA A 56 -7.44 -9.60 -6.26
C ALA A 56 -7.14 -8.50 -5.24
N VAL A 57 -6.43 -8.82 -4.16
CA VAL A 57 -6.24 -7.92 -3.00
C VAL A 57 -5.15 -6.89 -3.29
N LYS A 58 -5.47 -5.62 -3.09
CA LYS A 58 -4.56 -4.49 -3.23
C LYS A 58 -4.20 -3.92 -1.86
N TRP A 59 -3.15 -3.09 -1.81
CA TRP A 59 -2.69 -2.46 -0.57
C TRP A 59 -3.78 -1.62 0.13
N TYR A 60 -4.59 -0.89 -0.63
CA TYR A 60 -5.69 -0.12 -0.02
C TYR A 60 -6.81 -1.01 0.52
N ASP A 61 -6.96 -2.24 0.02
CA ASP A 61 -7.93 -3.20 0.58
C ASP A 61 -7.49 -3.63 1.98
N LEU A 62 -6.18 -3.80 2.21
CA LEU A 62 -5.65 -4.05 3.56
C LEU A 62 -5.99 -2.91 4.52
N GLU A 63 -5.73 -1.67 4.13
CA GLU A 63 -6.04 -0.51 4.96
C GLU A 63 -7.54 -0.35 5.24
N ASN A 64 -8.39 -0.68 4.26
CA ASN A 64 -9.84 -0.74 4.45
C ASN A 64 -10.24 -1.87 5.41
N GLU A 65 -9.60 -3.04 5.33
CA GLU A 65 -9.91 -4.15 6.22
C GLU A 65 -9.44 -3.89 7.66
N LEU A 66 -8.36 -3.12 7.89
CA LEU A 66 -8.01 -2.64 9.24
C LEU A 66 -9.17 -1.85 9.86
N TYR A 67 -9.81 -0.98 9.07
CA TYR A 67 -10.98 -0.23 9.54
C TYR A 67 -12.20 -1.12 9.72
N ASN A 68 -12.48 -2.03 8.78
CA ASN A 68 -13.60 -2.97 8.89
C ASN A 68 -13.47 -3.87 10.12
N TYR A 69 -12.25 -4.30 10.45
CA TYR A 69 -11.95 -5.03 11.68
C TYR A 69 -12.35 -4.23 12.92
N TYR A 70 -11.92 -2.97 13.00
CA TYR A 70 -12.32 -2.07 14.08
C TYR A 70 -13.85 -1.88 14.14
N ILE A 71 -14.54 -1.74 12.99
CA ILE A 71 -16.00 -1.63 12.96
C ILE A 71 -16.67 -2.86 13.59
N ARG A 72 -16.12 -4.07 13.38
CA ARG A 72 -16.64 -5.28 14.05
C ARG A 72 -16.50 -5.20 15.56
N ILE A 73 -15.36 -4.73 16.07
CA ILE A 73 -15.12 -4.53 17.51
C ILE A 73 -16.08 -3.49 18.08
N LYS A 74 -16.23 -2.34 17.39
CA LYS A 74 -17.15 -1.28 17.77
C LYS A 74 -18.60 -1.78 17.85
N ASN A 75 -19.05 -2.55 16.85
CA ASN A 75 -20.39 -3.12 16.84
C ASN A 75 -20.59 -4.19 17.93
N ASN A 76 -19.50 -4.76 18.45
CA ASN A 76 -19.50 -5.67 19.59
C ASN A 76 -19.22 -4.95 20.93
N ASN A 77 -19.58 -3.67 21.04
CA ASN A 77 -19.40 -2.84 22.24
C ASN A 77 -17.95 -2.79 22.76
N GLY A 78 -16.96 -2.88 21.87
CA GLY A 78 -15.55 -2.89 22.24
C GLY A 78 -15.00 -4.26 22.62
N GLN A 79 -15.81 -5.33 22.61
CA GLN A 79 -15.35 -6.68 22.90
C GLN A 79 -14.63 -7.30 21.70
N ILE A 80 -13.39 -7.72 21.92
CA ILE A 80 -12.55 -8.41 20.93
C ILE A 80 -12.75 -9.92 21.08
N ILE A 81 -13.09 -10.60 19.99
CA ILE A 81 -13.14 -12.07 19.97
C ILE A 81 -11.71 -12.58 19.81
N ASP A 82 -11.18 -13.16 20.89
CA ASP A 82 -9.82 -13.70 20.93
C ASP A 82 -9.68 -15.02 20.14
N LEU A 83 -8.45 -15.53 20.03
CA LEU A 83 -8.10 -16.79 19.40
C LEU A 83 -8.55 -18.01 20.18
N TYR A 84 -8.82 -17.84 21.46
CA TYR A 84 -9.22 -18.87 22.41
C TYR A 84 -10.30 -18.35 23.36
N ASN A 85 -11.09 -19.26 23.93
CA ASN A 85 -12.15 -18.93 24.89
C ASN A 85 -11.65 -18.92 26.35
N ASP A 86 -12.51 -18.52 27.29
CA ASP A 86 -12.14 -18.42 28.72
C ASP A 86 -11.64 -19.75 29.32
N LYS A 87 -12.19 -20.90 28.91
CA LYS A 87 -11.72 -22.21 29.40
C LYS A 87 -10.33 -22.53 28.89
N GLU A 88 -10.09 -22.26 27.60
CA GLU A 88 -8.77 -22.40 26.98
C GLU A 88 -7.76 -21.43 27.61
N ARG A 89 -8.15 -20.18 27.89
CA ARG A 89 -7.32 -19.20 28.60
C ARG A 89 -6.88 -19.71 29.97
N ASN A 90 -7.81 -20.25 30.77
CA ASN A 90 -7.48 -20.81 32.08
C ASN A 90 -6.43 -21.93 31.99
N VAL A 91 -6.48 -22.77 30.95
CA VAL A 91 -5.47 -23.82 30.72
C VAL A 91 -4.12 -23.21 30.34
N LEU A 92 -4.10 -22.21 29.46
CA LEU A 92 -2.88 -21.50 29.09
C LEU A 92 -2.21 -20.83 30.31
N GLU A 93 -2.99 -20.17 31.17
CA GLU A 93 -2.49 -19.55 32.41
C GLU A 93 -1.91 -20.59 33.39
N GLN A 94 -2.55 -21.76 33.52
CA GLN A 94 -2.00 -22.87 34.30
C GLN A 94 -0.69 -23.42 33.72
N ILE A 95 -0.56 -23.48 32.39
CA ILE A 95 0.69 -23.90 31.73
C ILE A 95 1.79 -22.86 32.03
N GLN A 96 1.49 -21.56 31.90
CA GLN A 96 2.47 -20.50 32.17
C GLN A 96 2.98 -20.53 33.62
N ALA A 97 2.08 -20.71 34.58
CA ALA A 97 2.41 -20.68 36.01
C ALA A 97 3.31 -21.86 36.44
N ASN A 98 3.21 -23.01 35.77
CA ASN A 98 3.87 -24.26 36.17
C ASN A 98 5.19 -24.54 35.44
N GLY A 99 5.62 -23.67 34.52
CA GLY A 99 6.88 -23.83 33.78
C GLY A 99 6.76 -24.84 32.62
N PRO A 100 7.86 -25.50 32.18
CA PRO A 100 7.80 -26.45 31.08
C PRO A 100 6.98 -27.68 31.48
N VAL A 101 5.78 -27.80 30.89
CA VAL A 101 4.82 -28.84 31.25
C VAL A 101 4.90 -30.01 30.28
N THR A 102 5.10 -31.23 30.79
CA THR A 102 5.04 -32.46 29.97
C THR A 102 3.63 -32.99 29.84
N ASP A 103 3.34 -33.77 28.80
CA ASP A 103 2.05 -34.45 28.56
C ASP A 103 1.57 -35.32 29.75
N SER A 104 2.48 -35.66 30.67
CA SER A 104 2.18 -36.44 31.87
C SER A 104 1.57 -35.62 33.03
N TYR A 105 1.59 -34.28 32.94
CA TYR A 105 1.15 -33.38 33.98
C TYR A 105 -0.37 -33.35 34.15
N GLU A 106 -0.83 -33.20 35.38
CA GLU A 106 -2.25 -33.35 35.74
C GLU A 106 -3.14 -32.34 35.02
N CYS A 107 -2.72 -31.07 34.89
CA CYS A 107 -3.55 -30.07 34.20
C CYS A 107 -3.75 -30.40 32.72
N ILE A 108 -2.76 -31.04 32.06
CA ILE A 108 -2.89 -31.48 30.65
C ILE A 108 -3.81 -32.70 30.58
N LYS A 109 -3.61 -33.69 31.46
CA LYS A 109 -4.46 -34.90 31.52
C LYS A 109 -5.93 -34.59 31.79
N SER A 110 -6.20 -33.59 32.62
CA SER A 110 -7.57 -33.15 32.92
C SER A 110 -8.20 -32.33 31.78
N ASN A 111 -7.41 -31.82 30.83
CA ASN A 111 -7.85 -30.92 29.76
C ASN A 111 -7.38 -31.38 28.36
N VAL A 112 -7.26 -32.69 28.12
CA VAL A 112 -6.67 -33.25 26.89
C VAL A 112 -7.32 -32.70 25.63
N ASP A 113 -8.64 -32.60 25.58
CA ASP A 113 -9.35 -32.09 24.39
C ASP A 113 -9.05 -30.62 24.12
N ILE A 114 -8.96 -29.80 25.18
CA ILE A 114 -8.62 -28.38 25.10
C ILE A 114 -7.17 -28.21 24.62
N VAL A 115 -6.23 -28.97 25.18
CA VAL A 115 -4.81 -28.92 24.79
C VAL A 115 -4.65 -29.36 23.34
N ASN A 116 -5.33 -30.43 22.91
CA ASN A 116 -5.32 -30.87 21.52
C ASN A 116 -5.89 -29.82 20.56
N ASN A 117 -6.94 -29.09 20.96
CA ASN A 117 -7.48 -27.98 20.17
C ASN A 117 -6.47 -26.84 20.05
N LEU A 118 -5.83 -26.46 21.17
CA LEU A 118 -4.81 -25.41 21.21
C LEU A 118 -3.57 -25.76 20.38
N LEU A 119 -3.14 -27.03 20.38
CA LEU A 119 -2.07 -27.55 19.51
C LEU A 119 -2.49 -27.50 18.03
N LYS A 120 -3.71 -27.94 17.72
CA LYS A 120 -4.25 -27.92 16.35
C LYS A 120 -4.35 -26.50 15.79
N ASN A 121 -4.68 -25.53 16.64
CA ASN A 121 -4.79 -24.12 16.26
C ASN A 121 -3.44 -23.37 16.32
N GLY A 122 -2.33 -24.06 16.61
CA GLY A 122 -0.99 -23.45 16.64
C GLY A 122 -0.77 -22.46 17.79
N ILE A 123 -1.61 -22.49 18.82
CA ILE A 123 -1.45 -21.67 20.04
C ILE A 123 -0.40 -22.31 20.96
N LEU A 124 -0.45 -23.64 21.05
CA LEU A 124 0.58 -24.45 21.68
C LEU A 124 1.40 -25.16 20.59
N ILE A 125 2.64 -25.47 20.92
CA ILE A 125 3.53 -26.28 20.08
C ILE A 125 4.16 -27.40 20.92
N LEU A 126 4.40 -28.53 20.26
CA LEU A 126 5.19 -29.65 20.79
C LEU A 126 6.45 -29.79 19.93
N PRO A 127 7.61 -29.26 20.36
CA PRO A 127 8.83 -29.32 19.57
C PRO A 127 9.25 -30.78 19.31
N ARG A 128 9.74 -31.07 18.09
CA ARG A 128 10.05 -32.45 17.61
C ARG A 128 10.95 -33.30 18.52
N PHE A 129 11.73 -32.69 19.40
CA PHE A 129 12.67 -33.37 20.31
C PHE A 129 12.40 -33.03 21.80
N SER A 130 11.22 -32.48 22.10
CA SER A 130 10.81 -32.07 23.45
C SER A 130 9.58 -32.88 23.87
N CYS A 131 9.55 -33.31 25.12
CA CYS A 131 8.33 -33.82 25.76
C CYS A 131 7.54 -32.69 26.46
N TYR A 132 7.96 -31.44 26.30
CA TYR A 132 7.33 -30.27 26.89
C TYR A 132 6.49 -29.53 25.87
N ILE A 133 5.28 -29.21 26.29
CA ILE A 133 4.39 -28.28 25.60
C ILE A 133 4.86 -26.86 25.89
N SER A 134 4.96 -26.03 24.85
CA SER A 134 5.26 -24.61 24.97
C SER A 134 4.26 -23.75 24.21
N PHE A 135 4.17 -22.47 24.56
CA PHE A 135 3.44 -21.50 23.74
C PHE A 135 4.12 -21.34 22.38
N SER A 136 3.34 -21.05 21.35
CA SER A 136 3.91 -20.67 20.05
C SER A 136 4.64 -19.33 20.13
N HIS A 137 4.15 -18.42 20.98
CA HIS A 137 4.73 -17.09 21.19
C HIS A 137 4.67 -16.70 22.68
N GLU A 138 5.65 -15.92 23.13
CA GLU A 138 5.79 -15.47 24.52
C GLU A 138 4.65 -14.56 25.00
N ASP A 139 4.04 -13.83 24.07
CA ASP A 139 3.04 -12.80 24.32
C ASP A 139 1.60 -13.31 24.14
N ILE A 140 1.40 -14.61 23.96
CA ILE A 140 0.09 -15.21 23.68
C ILE A 140 -0.99 -14.88 24.71
N LEU A 141 -0.60 -14.66 25.96
CA LEU A 141 -1.50 -14.33 27.08
C LEU A 141 -1.72 -12.82 27.27
N ASN A 142 -1.00 -11.97 26.53
CA ASN A 142 -1.22 -10.53 26.55
C ASN A 142 -2.63 -10.19 26.04
N PRO A 143 -3.20 -9.06 26.48
CA PRO A 143 -4.48 -8.57 26.00
C PRO A 143 -4.56 -8.58 24.46
N PRO A 144 -5.71 -8.97 23.87
CA PRO A 144 -5.90 -9.01 22.42
C PRO A 144 -5.45 -7.75 21.68
N ILE A 145 -5.76 -6.58 22.24
CA ILE A 145 -5.42 -5.28 21.67
C ILE A 145 -3.90 -5.03 21.61
N GLU A 146 -3.15 -5.48 22.62
CA GLU A 146 -1.69 -5.36 22.63
C GLU A 146 -1.06 -6.26 21.57
N ARG A 147 -1.60 -7.47 21.41
CA ARG A 147 -1.20 -8.37 20.32
C ARG A 147 -1.55 -7.78 18.96
N ASP A 148 -2.71 -7.15 18.79
CA ASP A 148 -3.05 -6.50 17.51
C ASP A 148 -2.15 -5.30 17.19
N GLN A 149 -1.78 -4.51 18.20
CA GLN A 149 -0.81 -3.43 18.03
C GLN A 149 0.56 -3.98 17.60
N LYS A 150 1.04 -5.04 18.27
CA LYS A 150 2.30 -5.71 17.90
C LYS A 150 2.20 -6.36 16.52
N ALA A 151 1.06 -6.93 16.15
CA ALA A 151 0.81 -7.49 14.83
C ALA A 151 0.97 -6.44 13.72
N LEU A 152 0.38 -5.24 13.90
CA LEU A 152 0.54 -4.16 12.93
C LEU A 152 2.00 -3.72 12.80
N GLN A 153 2.73 -3.66 13.91
CA GLN A 153 4.17 -3.37 13.89
C GLN A 153 4.99 -4.45 13.17
N LEU A 154 4.65 -5.73 13.39
CA LEU A 154 5.28 -6.85 12.68
C LEU A 154 4.98 -6.81 11.18
N ILE A 155 3.76 -6.42 10.77
CA ILE A 155 3.40 -6.24 9.36
C ILE A 155 4.28 -5.13 8.74
N LYS A 156 4.39 -3.97 9.40
CA LYS A 156 5.24 -2.86 8.93
C LYS A 156 6.71 -3.28 8.80
N ASN A 157 7.27 -3.91 9.84
CA ASN A 157 8.66 -4.36 9.84
C ASN A 157 8.94 -5.43 8.80
N GLY A 158 8.04 -6.41 8.67
CA GLY A 158 8.10 -7.44 7.65
C GLY A 158 8.05 -6.85 6.24
N LEU A 159 7.18 -5.85 6.02
CA LEU A 159 7.09 -5.16 4.74
C LEU A 159 8.37 -4.41 4.39
N ILE A 160 8.99 -3.71 5.35
CA ILE A 160 10.30 -3.06 5.16
C ILE A 160 11.34 -4.09 4.71
N GLN A 161 11.48 -5.20 5.44
CA GLN A 161 12.46 -6.24 5.13
C GLN A 161 12.21 -6.87 3.75
N TYR A 162 10.94 -7.12 3.42
CA TYR A 162 10.54 -7.65 2.13
C TYR A 162 10.89 -6.70 0.98
N LEU A 163 10.55 -5.41 1.09
CA LEU A 163 10.78 -4.44 0.03
C LEU A 163 12.27 -4.11 -0.17
N ILE A 164 13.08 -4.15 0.90
CA ILE A 164 14.54 -4.06 0.78
C ILE A 164 15.07 -5.18 -0.13
N LYS A 165 14.58 -6.41 0.05
CA LYS A 165 14.94 -7.56 -0.80
C LYS A 165 14.45 -7.39 -2.23
N VAL A 166 13.18 -7.00 -2.43
CA VAL A 166 12.58 -6.80 -3.76
C VAL A 166 13.29 -5.70 -4.56
N GLN A 167 13.72 -4.63 -3.91
CA GLN A 167 14.38 -3.51 -4.57
C GLN A 167 15.77 -3.86 -5.15
N GLN A 168 16.41 -4.91 -4.63
CA GLN A 168 17.69 -5.41 -5.14
C GLN A 168 17.54 -6.21 -6.45
N GLU A 169 16.32 -6.60 -6.82
CA GLU A 169 16.04 -7.30 -8.08
C GLU A 169 16.14 -6.33 -9.27
N THR A 170 16.53 -6.84 -10.44
CA THR A 170 16.63 -6.06 -11.68
C THR A 170 15.24 -5.60 -12.14
N ILE A 171 15.13 -4.34 -12.56
CA ILE A 171 13.90 -3.78 -13.12
C ILE A 171 13.84 -3.92 -14.65
N ASN A 172 12.64 -3.88 -15.21
CA ASN A 172 12.43 -3.75 -16.65
C ASN A 172 12.52 -2.27 -17.07
N GLU A 173 13.70 -1.84 -17.51
CA GLU A 173 13.96 -0.48 -18.00
C GLU A 173 13.23 -0.14 -19.31
N ASN A 174 12.65 -1.13 -19.99
CA ASN A 174 11.83 -0.93 -21.20
C ASN A 174 10.32 -0.97 -20.91
N SER A 175 9.94 -1.06 -19.64
CA SER A 175 8.53 -0.99 -19.25
C SER A 175 7.91 0.38 -19.55
N ILE A 176 6.57 0.41 -19.68
CA ILE A 176 5.83 1.66 -19.86
C ILE A 176 6.09 2.65 -18.71
N ALA A 177 6.25 2.16 -17.48
CA ALA A 177 6.63 2.99 -16.34
C ALA A 177 7.98 3.67 -16.54
N ALA A 178 9.00 2.92 -16.97
CA ALA A 178 10.33 3.48 -17.24
C ALA A 178 10.31 4.47 -18.41
N ILE A 179 9.57 4.17 -19.48
CA ILE A 179 9.38 5.08 -20.63
C ILE A 179 8.71 6.39 -20.19
N VAL A 180 7.62 6.31 -19.42
CA VAL A 180 6.88 7.48 -18.93
C VAL A 180 7.75 8.32 -17.99
N ALA A 181 8.48 7.68 -17.10
CA ALA A 181 9.43 8.32 -16.21
C ALA A 181 10.52 9.09 -16.97
N ARG A 182 11.17 8.46 -17.96
CA ARG A 182 12.17 9.13 -18.82
C ARG A 182 11.58 10.31 -19.57
N ALA A 183 10.41 10.15 -20.18
CA ALA A 183 9.75 11.22 -20.92
C ALA A 183 9.34 12.40 -20.01
N PHE A 184 8.85 12.11 -18.81
CA PHE A 184 8.42 13.14 -17.87
C PHE A 184 9.59 13.98 -17.35
N MET A 185 10.78 13.36 -17.20
CA MET A 185 11.99 14.03 -16.74
C MET A 185 12.69 14.88 -17.80
N GLN A 186 12.35 14.73 -19.09
CA GLN A 186 12.90 15.58 -20.14
C GLN A 186 12.59 17.05 -19.81
N ASN A 187 13.66 17.81 -19.56
CA ASN A 187 13.55 19.20 -19.13
C ASN A 187 13.49 20.13 -20.34
N LYS A 188 12.36 20.79 -20.52
CA LYS A 188 12.32 22.05 -21.26
C LYS A 188 12.81 23.15 -20.31
N SER A 189 13.65 24.05 -20.80
CA SER A 189 14.26 25.13 -20.01
C SER A 189 13.21 25.86 -19.16
N ASN A 190 13.42 25.91 -17.83
CA ASN A 190 12.60 26.52 -16.76
C ASN A 190 11.35 25.77 -16.24
N ASP A 191 11.06 24.54 -16.66
CA ASP A 191 9.95 23.78 -16.07
C ASP A 191 10.25 23.35 -14.62
N GLN A 192 9.26 23.49 -13.72
CA GLN A 192 9.32 22.96 -12.37
C GLN A 192 8.77 21.53 -12.36
N ILE A 193 9.60 20.55 -12.02
CA ILE A 193 9.19 19.16 -11.83
C ILE A 193 9.02 18.86 -10.34
N VAL A 194 7.91 18.23 -9.97
CA VAL A 194 7.69 17.67 -8.63
C VAL A 194 7.19 16.24 -8.76
N ILE A 195 7.75 15.33 -7.96
CA ILE A 195 7.35 13.92 -7.94
C ILE A 195 6.88 13.56 -6.53
N TYR A 196 5.75 12.86 -6.45
CA TYR A 196 5.21 12.29 -5.24
C TYR A 196 5.11 10.78 -5.36
N SER A 197 5.74 10.04 -4.45
CA SER A 197 5.64 8.58 -4.39
C SER A 197 4.79 8.14 -3.22
N PHE A 198 3.77 7.32 -3.52
CA PHE A 198 3.01 6.54 -2.55
C PHE A 198 3.60 5.15 -2.35
N ASN A 199 4.63 4.79 -3.14
CA ASN A 199 5.38 3.55 -2.96
C ASN A 199 6.47 3.76 -1.91
N TYR A 200 6.75 2.71 -1.14
CA TYR A 200 7.81 2.73 -0.14
C TYR A 200 9.19 2.46 -0.73
N THR A 201 9.26 1.92 -1.95
CA THR A 201 10.54 1.59 -2.60
C THR A 201 11.27 2.85 -3.06
N SER A 202 12.59 2.81 -2.98
CA SER A 202 13.44 3.88 -3.47
C SER A 202 13.88 3.64 -4.93
N PHE A 203 14.20 4.74 -5.59
CA PHE A 203 14.82 4.77 -6.91
C PHE A 203 16.36 4.81 -6.84
N SER A 204 16.94 5.19 -5.69
CA SER A 204 18.39 5.37 -5.53
C SER A 204 19.19 4.08 -5.40
N GLU A 205 18.60 3.00 -4.87
CA GLU A 205 19.25 1.68 -4.79
C GLU A 205 18.76 0.73 -5.88
N VAL A 206 18.11 1.23 -6.93
CA VAL A 206 17.83 0.43 -8.14
C VAL A 206 19.20 0.02 -8.68
N ALA A 207 19.49 -1.29 -8.59
CA ALA A 207 20.63 -2.04 -9.14
C ALA A 207 21.88 -1.19 -9.51
N PRO A 208 23.09 -1.48 -8.98
CA PRO A 208 24.33 -0.70 -9.17
C PRO A 208 24.74 -0.30 -10.62
N ASN A 209 24.03 -0.75 -11.64
CA ASN A 209 24.28 -0.53 -13.06
C ASN A 209 23.08 0.08 -13.84
N SER A 210 22.04 0.61 -13.17
CA SER A 210 20.88 1.21 -13.84
C SER A 210 21.14 2.70 -14.14
N SER A 211 21.18 3.07 -15.43
CA SER A 211 21.24 4.48 -15.87
C SER A 211 19.98 5.27 -15.51
N PHE A 212 18.91 4.57 -15.13
CA PHE A 212 17.60 5.10 -14.75
C PHE A 212 17.57 5.72 -13.32
N ALA A 213 18.51 5.36 -12.44
CA ALA A 213 18.45 5.68 -11.00
C ALA A 213 19.03 7.06 -10.62
N MET A 214 20.03 7.55 -11.36
CA MET A 214 20.85 8.70 -10.93
C MET A 214 20.15 10.07 -11.05
N GLU A 215 19.05 10.19 -11.80
CA GLU A 215 18.36 11.48 -12.02
C GLU A 215 17.09 11.69 -11.16
N PHE A 216 16.63 10.66 -10.43
CA PHE A 216 15.32 10.69 -9.76
C PHE A 216 15.34 11.18 -8.30
N ASN A 217 16.44 10.99 -7.57
CA ASN A 217 16.36 10.92 -6.10
C ASN A 217 16.11 12.26 -5.39
N ASP A 218 16.68 13.37 -5.86
CA ASP A 218 16.57 14.66 -5.16
C ASP A 218 15.20 15.34 -5.34
N THR A 219 14.34 14.82 -6.23
CA THR A 219 13.06 15.45 -6.62
C THR A 219 11.83 14.71 -6.09
N ILE A 220 12.00 13.53 -5.47
CA ILE A 220 10.88 12.69 -5.01
C ILE A 220 10.51 13.00 -3.57
N ASN A 221 9.24 13.30 -3.37
CA ASN A 221 8.62 13.42 -2.06
C ASN A 221 7.85 12.14 -1.74
N TYR A 222 8.26 11.42 -0.70
CA TYR A 222 7.60 10.19 -0.25
C TYR A 222 6.42 10.52 0.68
N VAL A 223 5.20 10.17 0.26
CA VAL A 223 3.96 10.54 0.98
C VAL A 223 3.76 9.66 2.22
N HIS A 224 4.02 8.36 2.09
CA HIS A 224 3.84 7.37 3.17
C HIS A 224 5.17 6.83 3.71
N GLY A 225 6.26 7.59 3.54
CA GLY A 225 7.59 7.18 3.96
C GLY A 225 8.37 6.36 2.92
N CYS A 226 9.63 6.08 3.25
CA CYS A 226 10.59 5.38 2.41
C CYS A 226 11.31 4.30 3.22
N ILE A 227 11.55 3.13 2.61
CA ILE A 227 12.26 2.03 3.28
C ILE A 227 13.71 2.37 3.64
N LEU A 228 14.34 3.33 2.97
CA LEU A 228 15.69 3.80 3.31
C LEU A 228 15.74 4.42 4.71
N ASP A 229 14.69 5.15 5.07
CA ASP A 229 14.53 5.73 6.41
C ASP A 229 13.92 4.75 7.41
N ARG A 230 13.68 3.50 6.98
CA ARG A 230 12.90 2.48 7.71
C ARG A 230 11.54 3.00 8.16
N ASN A 231 10.91 3.85 7.34
CA ASN A 231 9.65 4.50 7.63
C ASN A 231 8.57 4.02 6.64
N ILE A 232 7.48 3.46 7.17
CA ILE A 232 6.30 3.04 6.40
C ILE A 232 5.05 3.48 7.16
N ILE A 233 4.25 4.34 6.53
CA ILE A 233 2.95 4.77 7.01
C ILE A 233 1.87 3.85 6.43
N LEU A 234 1.57 2.79 7.18
CA LEU A 234 0.48 1.86 6.89
C LEU A 234 -0.63 2.00 7.94
N GLY A 235 -1.87 2.21 7.49
CA GLY A 235 -3.02 2.38 8.36
C GLY A 235 -4.26 2.86 7.62
N THR A 236 -5.35 3.07 8.35
CA THR A 236 -6.57 3.67 7.81
C THR A 236 -6.55 5.21 7.89
N LYS A 237 -7.50 5.85 7.22
CA LYS A 237 -7.72 7.30 7.25
C LYS A 237 -8.20 7.77 8.63
N ASP A 238 -8.23 9.09 8.82
CA ASP A 238 -8.75 9.71 10.03
C ASP A 238 -10.24 9.41 10.21
N GLU A 239 -10.56 8.78 11.33
CA GLU A 239 -11.92 8.41 11.72
C GLU A 239 -12.10 8.57 13.22
N LYS A 240 -13.35 8.64 13.68
CA LYS A 240 -13.65 8.65 15.12
C LYS A 240 -13.51 7.25 15.71
N ILE A 241 -12.26 6.85 15.95
CA ILE A 241 -11.91 5.59 16.59
C ILE A 241 -12.08 5.71 18.12
N ILE A 242 -12.61 4.66 18.73
CA ILE A 242 -12.79 4.52 20.19
C ILE A 242 -12.18 3.20 20.64
N HIS A 243 -12.15 2.93 21.95
CA HIS A 243 -11.63 1.69 22.54
C HIS A 243 -10.12 1.45 22.32
N ASN A 244 -9.31 2.52 22.28
CA ASN A 244 -7.84 2.47 22.21
C ASN A 244 -7.27 1.82 20.93
N TYR A 245 -8.06 1.74 19.85
CA TYR A 245 -7.60 1.26 18.54
C TYR A 245 -6.97 2.36 17.66
N ASP A 246 -6.67 3.52 18.23
CA ASP A 246 -6.17 4.68 17.48
C ASP A 246 -4.87 4.40 16.72
N PHE A 247 -4.10 3.40 17.15
CA PHE A 247 -2.85 2.96 16.52
C PHE A 247 -3.02 2.47 15.06
N ILE A 248 -4.25 2.20 14.60
CA ILE A 248 -4.50 1.82 13.20
C ILE A 248 -4.62 3.04 12.26
N GLN A 249 -4.70 4.26 12.79
CA GLN A 249 -4.80 5.48 11.99
C GLN A 249 -3.42 5.95 11.51
N LYS A 250 -3.32 6.34 10.24
CA LYS A 250 -2.06 6.87 9.67
C LYS A 250 -1.57 8.11 10.41
N SER A 251 -2.47 9.02 10.78
CA SER A 251 -2.14 10.28 11.47
C SER A 251 -1.58 10.10 12.89
N PHE A 252 -1.76 8.93 13.49
CA PHE A 252 -1.24 8.60 14.81
C PHE A 252 0.15 7.98 14.75
N ASP A 253 0.67 7.69 13.54
CA ASP A 253 2.06 7.27 13.39
C ASP A 253 3.00 8.43 13.72
N SER A 254 3.99 8.19 14.57
CA SER A 254 4.98 9.19 14.99
C SER A 254 5.79 9.78 13.84
N GLN A 255 5.89 9.08 12.71
CA GLN A 255 6.62 9.50 11.52
C GLN A 255 5.69 10.10 10.45
N TYR A 256 4.41 10.29 10.76
CA TYR A 256 3.43 10.88 9.84
C TYR A 256 3.72 12.36 9.60
N ASN A 257 4.26 12.67 8.43
CA ASN A 257 4.52 14.04 7.99
C ASN A 257 4.34 14.15 6.47
N PRO A 258 3.09 14.09 5.97
CA PRO A 258 2.85 14.11 4.54
C PRO A 258 3.25 15.45 3.93
N PRO A 259 3.83 15.46 2.72
CA PRO A 259 4.15 16.70 2.05
C PRO A 259 2.87 17.45 1.63
N ALA A 260 2.98 18.76 1.44
CA ALA A 260 1.86 19.63 1.09
C ALA A 260 1.45 19.52 -0.39
N MET A 261 1.17 18.30 -0.85
CA MET A 261 0.90 17.92 -2.24
C MET A 261 -0.26 18.68 -2.88
N VAL A 262 -1.25 19.08 -2.07
CA VAL A 262 -2.44 19.79 -2.57
C VAL A 262 -2.07 21.09 -3.27
N TYR A 263 -1.10 21.86 -2.77
CA TYR A 263 -0.70 23.13 -3.39
C TYR A 263 -0.01 22.88 -4.72
N ASP A 264 0.88 21.88 -4.77
CA ASP A 264 1.59 21.53 -6.00
C ASP A 264 0.65 21.04 -7.09
N LEU A 265 -0.39 20.28 -6.74
CA LEU A 265 -1.45 19.88 -7.67
C LEU A 265 -2.30 21.06 -8.17
N MET A 266 -2.63 22.01 -7.29
CA MET A 266 -3.42 23.18 -7.66
C MET A 266 -2.66 24.09 -8.64
N ASP A 267 -1.35 24.22 -8.45
CA ASP A 267 -0.49 25.08 -9.26
C ASP A 267 -0.05 24.40 -10.57
N ALA A 268 0.10 23.08 -10.59
CA ALA A 268 0.57 22.32 -11.76
C ALA A 268 -0.30 22.53 -13.01
N ASP A 269 0.31 22.70 -14.18
CA ASP A 269 -0.41 22.72 -15.47
C ASP A 269 -0.60 21.29 -16.01
N ASP A 270 0.40 20.44 -15.82
CA ASP A 270 0.47 19.06 -16.31
C ASP A 270 0.60 18.09 -15.11
N ILE A 271 -0.38 17.20 -14.95
CA ILE A 271 -0.45 16.21 -13.88
C ILE A 271 -0.46 14.82 -14.48
N THR A 272 0.48 13.99 -14.06
CA THR A 272 0.52 12.56 -14.41
C THR A 272 0.35 11.71 -13.16
N ILE A 273 -0.57 10.75 -13.18
CA ILE A 273 -0.79 9.78 -12.11
C ILE A 273 -0.50 8.40 -12.68
N PHE A 274 0.51 7.70 -12.17
CA PHE A 274 0.89 6.39 -12.67
C PHE A 274 0.67 5.30 -11.64
N GLY A 275 -0.21 4.34 -11.96
CA GLY A 275 -0.37 3.13 -11.17
C GLY A 275 -0.92 3.34 -9.76
N HIS A 276 -1.48 4.53 -9.48
CA HIS A 276 -2.15 4.83 -8.22
C HIS A 276 -3.63 4.45 -8.30
N SER A 277 -4.16 3.77 -7.27
CA SER A 277 -5.56 3.32 -7.25
C SER A 277 -6.56 4.45 -6.97
N LEU A 278 -6.09 5.58 -6.46
CA LEU A 278 -6.92 6.69 -5.94
C LEU A 278 -7.94 6.16 -4.93
N GLY A 279 -7.50 5.26 -4.04
CA GLY A 279 -8.34 4.66 -3.01
C GLY A 279 -8.82 5.66 -1.96
N ILE A 280 -9.85 5.28 -1.21
CA ILE A 280 -10.49 6.16 -0.21
C ILE A 280 -9.53 6.60 0.91
N ASN A 281 -8.57 5.77 1.29
CA ASN A 281 -7.60 6.09 2.35
C ASN A 281 -6.60 7.18 1.95
N ASP A 282 -6.40 7.40 0.64
CA ASP A 282 -5.53 8.45 0.11
C ASP A 282 -6.35 9.63 -0.45
N SER A 283 -7.69 9.56 -0.37
CA SER A 283 -8.58 10.58 -0.92
C SER A 283 -8.32 11.98 -0.37
N GLN A 284 -7.84 12.10 0.88
CA GLN A 284 -7.50 13.37 1.51
C GLN A 284 -6.49 14.21 0.71
N TYR A 285 -5.59 13.56 -0.04
CA TYR A 285 -4.58 14.25 -0.82
C TYR A 285 -5.09 14.75 -2.18
N PHE A 286 -6.17 14.14 -2.71
CA PHE A 286 -6.66 14.39 -4.07
C PHE A 286 -8.04 15.05 -4.13
N LYS A 287 -8.86 14.87 -3.08
CA LYS A 287 -10.26 15.28 -3.09
C LYS A 287 -10.42 16.77 -3.36
N ALA A 288 -9.74 17.63 -2.61
CA ALA A 288 -9.82 19.08 -2.81
C ALA A 288 -9.45 19.49 -4.25
N PHE A 289 -8.44 18.83 -4.84
CA PHE A 289 -8.04 19.06 -6.24
C PHE A 289 -9.14 18.66 -7.23
N PHE A 290 -9.66 17.43 -7.16
CA PHE A 290 -10.69 16.98 -8.09
C PHE A 290 -12.03 17.70 -7.90
N GLU A 291 -12.40 18.06 -6.67
CA GLU A 291 -13.56 18.91 -6.40
C GLU A 291 -13.41 20.28 -7.08
N ARG A 292 -12.24 20.93 -6.94
CA ARG A 292 -11.99 22.21 -7.62
C ARG A 292 -12.00 22.06 -9.15
N GLN A 293 -11.36 21.02 -9.68
CA GLN A 293 -11.26 20.80 -11.13
C GLN A 293 -12.56 20.35 -11.79
N SER A 294 -13.55 19.91 -11.01
CA SER A 294 -14.90 19.63 -11.48
C SER A 294 -15.89 20.78 -11.22
N SER A 295 -15.44 21.86 -10.59
CA SER A 295 -16.24 23.06 -10.35
C SER A 295 -16.14 24.07 -11.49
N SER A 296 -17.27 24.69 -11.83
CA SER A 296 -17.31 25.81 -12.79
C SER A 296 -16.85 27.14 -12.19
N THR A 297 -16.49 27.18 -10.90
CA THR A 297 -15.98 28.38 -10.23
C THR A 297 -14.50 28.58 -10.57
N ASN A 298 -14.20 29.61 -11.38
CA ASN A 298 -12.85 29.94 -11.88
C ASN A 298 -12.15 28.73 -12.53
N PRO A 299 -12.71 28.20 -13.64
CA PRO A 299 -12.21 26.99 -14.25
C PRO A 299 -10.80 27.22 -14.78
N GLN A 300 -9.83 26.51 -14.21
CA GLN A 300 -8.47 26.46 -14.72
C GLN A 300 -8.29 25.11 -15.40
N LYS A 301 -8.18 25.14 -16.73
CA LYS A 301 -8.00 23.92 -17.51
C LYS A 301 -6.62 23.32 -17.22
N LYS A 302 -6.60 22.06 -16.79
CA LYS A 302 -5.36 21.28 -16.55
C LYS A 302 -5.25 20.11 -17.51
N ASN A 303 -4.03 19.63 -17.76
CA ASN A 303 -3.80 18.36 -18.43
C ASN A 303 -3.60 17.29 -17.37
N ILE A 304 -4.49 16.29 -17.33
CA ILE A 304 -4.45 15.21 -16.34
C ILE A 304 -4.34 13.90 -17.10
N THR A 305 -3.24 13.18 -16.93
CA THR A 305 -3.04 11.85 -17.52
C THR A 305 -2.95 10.81 -16.42
N ILE A 306 -3.76 9.76 -16.50
CA ILE A 306 -3.76 8.64 -15.54
C ILE A 306 -3.36 7.36 -16.26
N PHE A 307 -2.24 6.75 -15.86
CA PHE A 307 -1.83 5.43 -16.32
C PHE A 307 -2.37 4.36 -15.36
N THR A 308 -3.03 3.36 -15.92
CA THR A 308 -3.57 2.21 -15.20
C THR A 308 -3.29 0.92 -15.96
N LYS A 309 -3.43 -0.24 -15.31
CA LYS A 309 -3.06 -1.51 -15.92
C LYS A 309 -3.93 -1.87 -17.11
N ASP A 310 -5.24 -1.93 -16.86
CA ASP A 310 -6.24 -2.57 -17.72
C ASP A 310 -7.62 -1.88 -17.61
N ALA A 311 -8.59 -2.34 -18.40
CA ALA A 311 -9.97 -1.80 -18.42
C ALA A 311 -10.72 -1.95 -17.09
N LYS A 312 -10.41 -3.00 -16.30
CA LYS A 312 -11.01 -3.19 -14.98
C LYS A 312 -10.55 -2.09 -14.02
N SER A 313 -9.25 -1.84 -14.02
CA SER A 313 -8.61 -0.82 -13.19
C SER A 313 -9.02 0.60 -13.61
N GLU A 314 -9.27 0.84 -14.91
CA GLU A 314 -9.87 2.08 -15.41
C GLU A 314 -11.26 2.34 -14.79
N ILE A 315 -12.13 1.34 -14.73
CA ILE A 315 -13.47 1.48 -14.13
C ILE A 315 -13.37 1.81 -12.64
N GLU A 316 -12.46 1.16 -11.91
CA GLU A 316 -12.22 1.43 -10.49
C GLU A 316 -11.75 2.88 -10.26
N ILE A 317 -10.79 3.35 -11.06
CA ILE A 317 -10.33 4.75 -11.04
C ILE A 317 -11.48 5.72 -11.31
N LYS A 318 -12.33 5.44 -12.31
CA LYS A 318 -13.48 6.29 -12.62
C LYS A 318 -14.46 6.38 -11.45
N ARG A 319 -14.68 5.28 -10.71
CA ARG A 319 -15.52 5.29 -9.49
C ARG A 319 -14.89 6.15 -8.40
N SER A 320 -13.59 6.00 -8.14
CA SER A 320 -12.88 6.86 -7.19
C SER A 320 -12.96 8.34 -7.55
N LEU A 321 -12.76 8.68 -8.83
CA LEU A 321 -12.90 10.05 -9.32
C LEU A 321 -14.33 10.57 -9.17
N GLN A 322 -15.33 9.72 -9.40
CA GLN A 322 -16.73 10.09 -9.22
C GLN A 322 -17.03 10.47 -7.76
N GLU A 323 -16.53 9.71 -6.80
CA GLU A 323 -16.65 10.04 -5.38
C GLU A 323 -15.92 11.34 -5.03
N MET A 324 -14.67 11.50 -5.49
CA MET A 324 -13.86 12.69 -5.21
C MET A 324 -14.36 13.96 -5.90
N THR A 325 -15.20 13.85 -6.94
CA THR A 325 -15.80 15.00 -7.64
C THR A 325 -17.22 15.31 -7.17
N ASN A 326 -17.65 14.75 -6.03
CA ASN A 326 -19.03 14.83 -5.57
C ASN A 326 -20.04 14.44 -6.67
N TRP A 327 -19.75 13.33 -7.34
CA TRP A 327 -20.54 12.76 -8.44
C TRP A 327 -20.57 13.59 -9.72
N ASN A 328 -19.70 14.59 -9.87
CA ASN A 328 -19.63 15.47 -11.03
C ASN A 328 -18.49 15.14 -12.02
N LEU A 329 -18.31 13.85 -12.31
CA LEU A 329 -17.25 13.35 -13.18
C LEU A 329 -17.33 13.94 -14.61
N THR A 330 -18.54 14.18 -15.13
CA THR A 330 -18.74 14.81 -16.46
C THR A 330 -18.11 16.20 -16.53
N SER A 331 -18.25 17.01 -15.48
CA SER A 331 -17.63 18.33 -15.45
C SER A 331 -16.11 18.24 -15.37
N LEU A 332 -15.56 17.25 -14.65
CA LEU A 332 -14.11 17.00 -14.66
C LEU A 332 -13.59 16.77 -16.09
N TYR A 333 -14.28 15.94 -16.88
CA TYR A 333 -13.94 15.72 -18.30
C TYR A 333 -14.16 16.97 -19.17
N GLY A 334 -15.21 17.75 -18.92
CA GLY A 334 -15.53 18.93 -19.71
C GLY A 334 -14.61 20.13 -19.46
N LEU A 335 -14.10 20.28 -18.23
CA LEU A 335 -13.30 21.41 -17.79
C LEU A 335 -11.79 21.16 -17.89
N ASN A 336 -11.37 19.92 -18.10
CA ASN A 336 -9.95 19.52 -18.15
C ASN A 336 -9.65 18.69 -19.40
N ASN A 337 -8.37 18.56 -19.71
CA ASN A 337 -7.90 17.55 -20.64
C ASN A 337 -7.52 16.29 -19.84
N LEU A 338 -8.54 15.49 -19.47
CA LEU A 338 -8.36 14.24 -18.73
C LEU A 338 -8.24 13.06 -19.71
N GLN A 339 -7.15 12.30 -19.59
CA GLN A 339 -6.89 11.09 -20.36
C GLN A 339 -6.53 9.93 -19.43
N ILE A 340 -7.14 8.76 -19.64
CA ILE A 340 -6.75 7.52 -18.97
C ILE A 340 -6.10 6.61 -20.01
N ILE A 341 -4.88 6.15 -19.72
CA ILE A 341 -4.07 5.30 -20.60
C ILE A 341 -3.87 3.95 -19.92
N LYS A 342 -4.20 2.87 -20.63
CA LYS A 342 -4.02 1.50 -20.16
C LYS A 342 -2.68 0.95 -20.64
N THR A 343 -1.86 0.48 -19.71
CA THR A 343 -0.49 0.03 -20.02
C THR A 343 -0.46 -1.27 -20.80
N ASP A 344 -1.44 -2.17 -20.60
CA ASP A 344 -1.56 -3.43 -21.34
C ASP A 344 -1.91 -3.22 -22.82
N GLU A 345 -2.73 -2.20 -23.13
CA GLU A 345 -3.08 -1.81 -24.50
C GLU A 345 -1.93 -1.08 -25.21
N CYS A 346 -1.08 -0.36 -24.48
CA CYS A 346 0.05 0.37 -25.07
C CYS A 346 1.08 -0.54 -25.73
N VAL A 347 1.21 -1.78 -25.26
CA VAL A 347 2.09 -2.80 -25.86
C VAL A 347 1.69 -3.08 -27.31
N ASN A 348 0.38 -3.06 -27.60
CA ASN A 348 -0.16 -3.39 -28.92
C ASN A 348 -0.48 -2.15 -29.77
N ASN A 349 -0.75 -1.01 -29.12
CA ASN A 349 -1.06 0.25 -29.79
C ASN A 349 -0.45 1.44 -29.02
N PRO A 350 0.78 1.85 -29.35
CA PRO A 350 1.48 2.90 -28.63
C PRO A 350 1.00 4.31 -29.00
N THR A 351 -0.10 4.48 -29.75
CA THR A 351 -0.55 5.81 -30.22
C THR A 351 -0.81 6.78 -29.06
N LEU A 352 -1.48 6.33 -28.01
CA LEU A 352 -1.76 7.16 -26.83
C LEU A 352 -0.50 7.47 -26.02
N LEU A 353 0.42 6.52 -25.92
CA LEU A 353 1.71 6.69 -25.28
C LEU A 353 2.61 7.68 -26.04
N ARG A 354 2.70 7.54 -27.37
CA ARG A 354 3.39 8.49 -28.26
C ARG A 354 2.82 9.90 -28.12
N LYS A 355 1.48 10.03 -28.09
CA LYS A 355 0.81 11.33 -27.85
C LYS A 355 1.20 11.93 -26.50
N TYR A 356 1.28 11.12 -25.44
CA TYR A 356 1.74 11.56 -24.13
C TYR A 356 3.20 12.00 -24.15
N ILE A 357 4.11 11.23 -24.75
CA ILE A 357 5.54 11.57 -24.80
C ILE A 357 5.77 12.87 -25.59
N LYS A 358 5.01 13.10 -26.67
CA LYS A 358 5.00 14.36 -27.44
C LYS A 358 4.61 15.60 -26.63
N MET A 359 4.02 15.44 -25.45
CA MET A 359 3.78 16.58 -24.56
C MET A 359 5.08 17.15 -23.99
N TYR A 360 6.11 16.31 -23.84
CA TYR A 360 7.38 16.65 -23.17
C TYR A 360 8.58 16.62 -24.12
N VAL A 361 8.50 15.87 -25.22
CA VAL A 361 9.60 15.69 -26.17
C VAL A 361 9.18 16.20 -27.56
N ASP A 362 9.98 17.10 -28.13
CA ASP A 362 9.63 17.79 -29.38
C ASP A 362 10.16 17.08 -30.65
N ASN A 363 11.23 16.28 -30.55
CA ASN A 363 11.86 15.59 -31.68
C ASN A 363 11.38 14.14 -31.80
N GLU A 364 10.99 13.69 -33.00
CA GLU A 364 10.55 12.31 -33.26
C GLU A 364 11.67 11.28 -33.06
N GLU A 365 12.93 11.64 -33.35
CA GLU A 365 14.07 10.75 -33.10
C GLU A 365 14.27 10.49 -31.60
N ASP A 366 14.06 11.50 -30.76
CA ASP A 366 14.13 11.37 -29.30
C ASP A 366 12.97 10.53 -28.76
N ILE A 367 11.77 10.67 -29.34
CA ILE A 367 10.60 9.85 -29.00
C ILE A 367 10.86 8.38 -29.32
N ASP A 368 11.39 8.07 -30.50
CA ASP A 368 11.73 6.70 -30.89
C ASP A 368 12.90 6.13 -30.06
N SER A 369 13.82 6.98 -29.60
CA SER A 369 14.88 6.56 -28.67
C SER A 369 14.34 6.20 -27.27
N ILE A 370 13.27 6.87 -26.81
CA ILE A 370 12.66 6.63 -25.49
C ILE A 370 11.73 5.41 -25.53
N ILE A 371 11.05 5.20 -26.66
CA ILE A 371 10.14 4.07 -26.90
C ILE A 371 10.95 2.90 -27.50
N HIS A 372 11.61 2.11 -26.64
CA HIS A 372 12.19 0.82 -27.02
C HIS A 372 11.10 -0.28 -27.09
N ILE A 373 10.03 -0.05 -27.86
CA ILE A 373 8.95 -1.04 -28.08
C ILE A 373 9.23 -1.84 -29.34
#